data_AF-A0A2V9I5B0-F1
#
_entry.id   AF-A0A2V9I5B0-F1
#
_cell.length_a   1.000
_cell.length_b   1.000
_cell.length_c   1.000
_cell.angle_alpha   90.00
_cell.angle_beta   90.00
_cell.angle_gamma   90.00
#
_symmetry.space_group_name_H-M   'P 1'
#
loop_
_entity.id
_entity.type
_entity.pdbx_description
1 polymer ?
#
loop_
_entity_poly.entity_id
_entity_poly.type
_entity_poly.pdbx_seq_one_letter_code
_entity_poly.pdbx_strand_id
1 'polypeptide(L)'
;MKFPRKTAIPRRVGEKSPIRHVIYVIKENRTYDQVFGDMPEGNGDPSLTLFGEEITPNHHALAREFVLLDNFYAEAEVSADGHNWSMGAYATDYVEKTWPSQYSKRRKTYDYEGQSPIAAPSAGYIWDSCKRADVSYRSYGEWVETGATPNDPGKARVPALEGHIDPDYRGWDLEYSDLDRIKRFLSELARFEKEGEMPRFQIVRIGNDHTQATRPGALAPRSYVAQNDLALGMLVEGLSKSKFWASTAIFVIEDDAQNGPDHVDAHRTVALAISPYIKKKSVDSTMYSTTSMLRTMELILGLPPMSQYDAAATPMFNSFTSEADLASYSARPSRVSLTETNPPNAPGAQRSMEMNFEEADEAPDIEFNEIIWKAIKGKDSIMPAPIRTAFVRALPD
;
A
#
# COMPACT_ATOMS: atom_id res chain seq x y z
N MET A 1 -6.14 8.96 -25.32
CA MET A 1 -7.54 9.44 -25.15
C MET A 1 -7.53 10.92 -24.78
N LYS A 2 -8.32 11.78 -25.44
CA LYS A 2 -8.55 13.15 -24.92
C LYS A 2 -9.49 13.03 -23.72
N PHE A 3 -8.97 13.07 -22.50
CA PHE A 3 -9.80 13.26 -21.31
C PHE A 3 -10.43 14.67 -21.41
N PRO A 4 -11.76 14.81 -21.55
CA PRO A 4 -12.36 16.11 -21.87
C PRO A 4 -12.43 17.06 -20.67
N ARG A 5 -12.22 16.55 -19.45
CA ARG A 5 -12.33 17.33 -18.20
C ARG A 5 -10.98 17.92 -17.78
N LYS A 6 -11.00 19.12 -17.21
CA LYS A 6 -9.84 19.70 -16.51
C LYS A 6 -9.52 18.84 -15.29
N THR A 7 -8.24 18.64 -15.01
CA THR A 7 -7.75 17.78 -13.93
C THR A 7 -6.45 18.37 -13.40
N ALA A 8 -6.13 18.13 -12.13
CA ALA A 8 -4.85 18.45 -11.52
C ALA A 8 -3.71 17.54 -12.03
N ILE A 9 -4.03 16.37 -12.60
CA ILE A 9 -3.01 15.45 -13.12
C ILE A 9 -2.54 15.93 -14.50
N PRO A 10 -1.22 16.16 -14.68
CA PRO A 10 -0.63 16.47 -15.98
C PRO A 10 -0.97 15.41 -17.03
N ARG A 11 -1.23 15.81 -18.27
CA ARG A 11 -1.51 14.85 -19.36
C ARG A 11 -0.23 14.39 -20.06
N ARG A 12 0.83 15.17 -19.89
CA ARG A 12 2.16 14.92 -20.44
C ARG A 12 3.19 15.25 -19.37
N VAL A 13 4.31 14.54 -19.44
CA VAL A 13 5.48 14.81 -18.61
C VAL A 13 5.93 16.25 -18.82
N GLY A 14 6.17 16.97 -17.73
CA GLY A 14 6.59 18.38 -17.73
C GLY A 14 5.45 19.41 -17.78
N GLU A 15 4.19 19.00 -17.96
CA GLU A 15 3.05 19.91 -17.76
C GLU A 15 2.90 20.24 -16.25
N LYS A 16 2.38 21.44 -15.95
CA LYS A 16 2.25 21.91 -14.56
C LYS A 16 1.11 21.21 -13.85
N SER A 17 1.38 20.77 -12.62
CA SER A 17 0.38 20.31 -11.64
C SER A 17 0.27 21.34 -10.50
N PRO A 18 -0.93 21.58 -9.93
CA PRO A 18 -1.04 22.28 -8.66
C PRO A 18 -0.58 21.42 -7.47
N ILE A 19 -0.48 20.10 -7.66
CA ILE A 19 0.09 19.15 -6.69
C ILE A 19 1.62 19.20 -6.86
N ARG A 20 2.33 19.42 -5.75
CA ARG A 20 3.80 19.49 -5.69
C ARG A 20 4.42 18.32 -4.95
N HIS A 21 3.67 17.78 -3.98
CA HIS A 21 4.11 16.70 -3.10
C HIS A 21 3.25 15.46 -3.30
N VAL A 22 3.92 14.32 -3.40
CA VAL A 22 3.34 12.99 -3.52
C VAL A 22 3.79 12.18 -2.32
N ILE A 23 2.83 11.67 -1.55
CA ILE A 23 3.05 10.71 -0.49
C ILE A 23 2.52 9.36 -0.98
N TYR A 24 3.35 8.34 -0.96
CA TYR A 24 2.99 7.00 -1.40
C TYR A 24 3.10 6.03 -0.25
N VAL A 25 1.97 5.47 0.17
CA VAL A 25 1.88 4.60 1.34
C VAL A 25 1.75 3.16 0.87
N ILE A 26 2.65 2.31 1.35
CA ILE A 26 2.71 0.87 1.05
C ILE A 26 2.25 0.10 2.29
N LYS A 27 1.34 -0.84 2.08
CA LYS A 27 0.70 -1.69 3.08
C LYS A 27 0.76 -3.16 2.66
N GLU A 28 0.21 -4.04 3.50
CA GLU A 28 0.28 -5.50 3.35
C GLU A 28 -1.07 -6.21 3.54
N ASN A 29 -1.14 -7.41 3.01
CA ASN A 29 -1.87 -7.59 1.76
C ASN A 29 -3.35 -7.88 2.00
N ARG A 30 -4.26 -7.18 1.32
CA ARG A 30 -5.70 -7.44 1.42
C ARG A 30 -6.40 -7.28 0.08
N THR A 31 -7.26 -8.23 -0.23
CA THR A 31 -8.20 -8.04 -1.33
C THR A 31 -9.20 -6.92 -1.03
N TYR A 32 -9.78 -6.35 -2.09
CA TYR A 32 -10.80 -5.32 -1.98
C TYR A 32 -11.97 -5.78 -1.09
N ASP A 33 -12.53 -6.98 -1.32
CA ASP A 33 -13.70 -7.42 -0.56
C ASP A 33 -13.40 -7.72 0.92
N GLN A 34 -12.16 -8.11 1.25
CA GLN A 34 -11.77 -8.33 2.66
C GLN A 34 -11.88 -7.06 3.50
N VAL A 35 -11.73 -5.87 2.90
CA VAL A 35 -11.81 -4.58 3.61
C VAL A 35 -13.06 -3.79 3.23
N PHE A 36 -13.34 -3.59 1.95
CA PHE A 36 -14.43 -2.75 1.43
C PHE A 36 -15.64 -3.53 0.93
N GLY A 37 -15.69 -4.86 1.14
CA GLY A 37 -16.84 -5.67 0.72
C GLY A 37 -18.16 -5.20 1.33
N ASP A 38 -18.14 -4.55 2.50
CA ASP A 38 -19.30 -3.99 3.20
C ASP A 38 -19.60 -2.52 2.84
N MET A 39 -18.89 -1.92 1.87
CA MET A 39 -19.22 -0.60 1.32
C MET A 39 -20.33 -0.69 0.26
N PRO A 40 -21.59 -0.29 0.55
CA PRO A 40 -22.69 -0.41 -0.40
C PRO A 40 -22.55 0.51 -1.63
N GLU A 41 -21.67 1.51 -1.58
CA GLU A 41 -21.43 2.43 -2.67
C GLU A 41 -20.64 1.80 -3.84
N GLY A 42 -19.83 0.77 -3.58
CA GLY A 42 -18.94 0.16 -4.57
C GLY A 42 -19.35 -1.24 -4.99
N ASN A 43 -18.56 -1.82 -5.90
CA ASN A 43 -18.68 -3.22 -6.28
C ASN A 43 -18.05 -4.14 -5.21
N GLY A 44 -18.74 -4.37 -4.09
CA GLY A 44 -18.25 -5.23 -3.00
C GLY A 44 -19.16 -6.41 -2.66
N ASP A 45 -18.60 -7.49 -2.11
CA ASP A 45 -19.34 -8.60 -1.52
C ASP A 45 -19.18 -8.63 0.02
N PRO A 46 -20.22 -8.24 0.80
CA PRO A 46 -20.15 -8.21 2.26
C PRO A 46 -19.91 -9.59 2.92
N SER A 47 -20.19 -10.68 2.19
CA SER A 47 -19.97 -12.04 2.72
C SER A 47 -18.47 -12.35 2.88
N LEU A 48 -17.62 -11.70 2.08
CA LEU A 48 -16.16 -11.87 2.07
C LEU A 48 -15.43 -10.91 3.01
N THR A 49 -16.10 -9.89 3.54
CA THR A 49 -15.49 -8.89 4.43
C THR A 49 -14.95 -9.48 5.72
N LEU A 50 -13.65 -9.30 5.95
CA LEU A 50 -12.95 -9.67 7.18
C LEU A 50 -12.74 -8.46 8.11
N PHE A 51 -12.40 -7.32 7.53
CA PHE A 51 -11.97 -6.10 8.23
C PHE A 51 -12.81 -4.89 7.81
N GLY A 52 -14.13 -5.02 7.89
CA GLY A 52 -15.09 -3.97 7.51
C GLY A 52 -15.06 -2.72 8.38
N GLU A 53 -16.04 -1.82 8.23
CA GLU A 53 -16.03 -0.45 8.79
C GLU A 53 -15.87 -0.40 10.32
N GLU A 54 -16.22 -1.47 11.03
CA GLU A 54 -16.01 -1.57 12.48
C GLU A 54 -14.53 -1.70 12.85
N ILE A 55 -13.73 -2.38 12.02
CA ILE A 55 -12.29 -2.57 12.23
C ILE A 55 -11.48 -1.48 11.51
N THR A 56 -11.94 -1.05 10.33
CA THR A 56 -11.22 -0.07 9.47
C THR A 56 -12.00 1.23 9.23
N PRO A 57 -12.41 1.95 10.29
CA PRO A 57 -13.23 3.16 10.14
C PRO A 57 -12.52 4.29 9.37
N ASN A 58 -11.18 4.35 9.35
CA ASN A 58 -10.46 5.34 8.55
C ASN A 58 -10.42 4.98 7.07
N HIS A 59 -10.12 3.74 6.70
CA HIS A 59 -10.16 3.32 5.29
C HIS A 59 -11.53 3.61 4.68
N HIS A 60 -12.60 3.25 5.39
CA HIS A 60 -13.98 3.50 4.98
C HIS A 60 -14.30 4.99 4.87
N ALA A 61 -13.90 5.80 5.86
CA ALA A 61 -14.10 7.24 5.81
C ALA A 61 -13.33 7.89 4.66
N LEU A 62 -12.08 7.47 4.42
CA LEU A 62 -11.24 7.99 3.34
C LEU A 62 -11.84 7.65 1.96
N ALA A 63 -12.26 6.41 1.75
CA ALA A 63 -12.93 6.02 0.52
C ALA A 63 -14.23 6.83 0.27
N ARG A 64 -15.05 7.00 1.32
CA ARG A 64 -16.34 7.71 1.24
C ARG A 64 -16.20 9.22 1.09
N GLU A 65 -15.23 9.84 1.75
CA GLU A 65 -15.01 11.28 1.71
C GLU A 65 -14.27 11.72 0.45
N PHE A 66 -13.34 10.89 -0.04
CA PHE A 66 -12.56 11.15 -1.26
C PHE A 66 -13.14 10.38 -2.44
N VAL A 67 -12.55 9.25 -2.81
CA VAL A 67 -12.98 8.41 -3.91
C VAL A 67 -12.90 6.95 -3.51
N LEU A 68 -13.95 6.19 -3.78
CA LEU A 68 -13.95 4.73 -3.69
C LEU A 68 -13.47 4.15 -5.02
N LEU A 69 -12.37 3.40 -4.97
CA LEU A 69 -11.78 2.71 -6.11
C LEU A 69 -12.19 1.23 -6.03
N ASP A 70 -13.23 0.83 -6.76
CA ASP A 70 -13.83 -0.51 -6.67
C ASP A 70 -13.36 -1.49 -7.76
N ASN A 71 -12.37 -1.06 -8.57
CA ASN A 71 -11.85 -1.79 -9.72
C ASN A 71 -10.32 -1.60 -9.89
N PHE A 72 -9.59 -1.70 -8.77
CA PHE A 72 -8.13 -1.53 -8.72
C PHE A 72 -7.42 -2.88 -8.47
N TYR A 73 -6.36 -3.17 -9.22
CA TYR A 73 -5.66 -4.47 -9.18
C TYR A 73 -4.17 -4.33 -8.86
N ALA A 74 -3.65 -5.19 -8.00
CA ALA A 74 -2.21 -5.38 -7.86
C ALA A 74 -1.66 -6.10 -9.11
N GLU A 75 -0.45 -5.74 -9.54
CA GLU A 75 0.25 -6.44 -10.63
C GLU A 75 0.97 -7.73 -10.17
N ALA A 76 0.97 -7.99 -8.86
CA ALA A 76 1.81 -8.99 -8.22
C ALA A 76 1.02 -10.09 -7.51
N GLU A 77 1.68 -11.24 -7.32
CA GLU A 77 1.11 -12.39 -6.62
C GLU A 77 1.53 -12.44 -5.14
N VAL A 78 2.72 -11.94 -4.79
CA VAL A 78 3.30 -11.92 -3.43
C VAL A 78 4.21 -10.69 -3.22
N SER A 79 4.68 -10.44 -2.00
CA SER A 79 5.50 -9.25 -1.69
C SER A 79 6.79 -9.15 -2.49
N ALA A 80 7.40 -10.29 -2.84
CA ALA A 80 8.64 -10.32 -3.61
C ALA A 80 8.53 -9.58 -4.95
N ASP A 81 7.48 -9.82 -5.73
CA ASP A 81 7.16 -9.09 -6.95
C ASP A 81 6.33 -7.83 -6.68
N GLY A 82 5.48 -7.82 -5.64
CA GLY A 82 4.61 -6.70 -5.23
C GLY A 82 5.37 -5.42 -4.93
N HIS A 83 6.37 -5.51 -4.05
CA HIS A 83 7.26 -4.39 -3.77
C HIS A 83 8.03 -3.96 -5.04
N ASN A 84 8.49 -4.88 -5.89
CA ASN A 84 9.21 -4.50 -7.12
C ASN A 84 8.29 -3.76 -8.12
N TRP A 85 7.08 -4.25 -8.32
CA TRP A 85 6.06 -3.61 -9.14
C TRP A 85 5.69 -2.23 -8.58
N SER A 86 5.46 -2.13 -7.29
CA SER A 86 5.04 -0.91 -6.61
C SER A 86 6.09 0.20 -6.65
N MET A 87 7.38 -0.14 -6.78
CA MET A 87 8.47 0.85 -6.74
C MET A 87 9.10 1.09 -8.11
N GLY A 88 9.04 0.11 -9.02
CA GLY A 88 9.72 0.15 -10.31
C GLY A 88 8.79 0.07 -11.52
N ALA A 89 7.47 -0.08 -11.32
CA ALA A 89 6.51 -0.40 -12.37
C ALA A 89 6.93 -1.64 -13.20
N TYR A 90 7.70 -2.54 -12.59
CA TYR A 90 8.25 -3.73 -13.23
C TYR A 90 8.89 -4.64 -12.18
N ALA A 91 8.55 -5.93 -12.21
CA ALA A 91 9.38 -6.97 -11.62
C ALA A 91 10.27 -7.60 -12.71
N THR A 92 11.54 -7.85 -12.40
CA THR A 92 12.47 -8.42 -13.37
C THR A 92 12.14 -9.88 -13.66
N ASP A 93 12.52 -10.37 -14.85
CA ASP A 93 12.42 -11.80 -15.19
C ASP A 93 13.11 -12.70 -14.15
N TYR A 94 14.16 -12.17 -13.49
CA TYR A 94 14.78 -12.83 -12.35
C TYR A 94 13.83 -12.96 -11.17
N VAL A 95 13.19 -11.87 -10.73
CA VAL A 95 12.20 -11.89 -9.64
C VAL A 95 11.08 -12.87 -9.98
N GLU A 96 10.43 -12.68 -11.13
CA GLU A 96 9.29 -13.48 -11.61
C GLU A 96 9.58 -14.99 -11.65
N LYS A 97 10.80 -15.38 -12.02
CA LYS A 97 11.19 -16.80 -12.12
C LYS A 97 11.72 -17.39 -10.82
N THR A 98 12.13 -16.57 -9.86
CA THR A 98 12.80 -17.06 -8.64
C THR A 98 11.92 -17.03 -7.41
N TRP A 99 10.99 -16.09 -7.30
CA TRP A 99 10.10 -16.01 -6.14
C TRP A 99 9.29 -17.30 -5.95
N PRO A 100 8.75 -17.99 -6.99
CA PRO A 100 7.97 -19.22 -6.75
C PRO A 100 8.83 -20.34 -6.13
N SER A 101 10.13 -20.36 -6.45
CA SER A 101 11.07 -21.32 -5.87
C SER A 101 11.44 -20.98 -4.43
N GLN A 102 11.50 -19.68 -4.07
CA GLN A 102 11.76 -19.25 -2.69
C GLN A 102 10.54 -19.53 -1.81
N TYR A 103 9.35 -19.15 -2.25
CA TYR A 103 8.09 -19.32 -1.52
C TYR A 103 7.66 -20.80 -1.40
N SER A 104 8.13 -21.67 -2.31
CA SER A 104 7.97 -23.13 -2.18
C SER A 104 9.06 -23.81 -1.35
N LYS A 105 9.89 -23.04 -0.63
CA LYS A 105 11.02 -23.51 0.21
C LYS A 105 12.09 -24.30 -0.55
N ARG A 106 12.14 -24.18 -1.88
CA ARG A 106 13.15 -24.83 -2.76
C ARG A 106 14.40 -23.96 -2.94
N ARG A 107 14.28 -22.67 -2.65
CA ARG A 107 15.34 -21.67 -2.58
C ARG A 107 15.27 -20.99 -1.21
N LYS A 108 16.41 -20.76 -0.58
CA LYS A 108 16.49 -20.17 0.79
C LYS A 108 16.79 -18.68 0.82
N THR A 109 17.33 -18.14 -0.26
CA THR A 109 17.77 -16.75 -0.31
C THR A 109 16.56 -15.88 -0.65
N TYR A 110 16.25 -14.89 0.19
CA TYR A 110 15.42 -13.76 -0.19
C TYR A 110 16.35 -12.66 -0.70
N ASP A 111 16.15 -12.20 -1.94
CA ASP A 111 17.04 -11.21 -2.58
C ASP A 111 16.30 -10.10 -3.31
N TYR A 112 15.04 -9.90 -2.91
CA TYR A 112 14.14 -8.84 -3.35
C TYR A 112 14.32 -7.61 -2.45
N GLU A 113 13.50 -6.57 -2.62
CA GLU A 113 13.54 -5.35 -1.77
C GLU A 113 14.94 -4.72 -1.59
N GLY A 114 15.71 -4.72 -2.68
CA GLY A 114 17.03 -4.07 -2.72
C GLY A 114 18.19 -4.90 -2.17
N GLN A 115 17.95 -6.16 -1.80
CA GLN A 115 19.01 -7.04 -1.29
C GLN A 115 20.00 -7.52 -2.37
N SER A 116 19.59 -7.55 -3.65
CA SER A 116 20.47 -7.92 -4.75
C SER A 116 20.29 -7.03 -5.99
N PRO A 117 21.38 -6.58 -6.63
CA PRO A 117 21.30 -5.81 -7.87
C PRO A 117 20.63 -6.54 -9.04
N ILE A 118 20.62 -7.89 -9.04
CA ILE A 118 19.99 -8.67 -10.12
C ILE A 118 18.46 -8.58 -10.11
N ALA A 119 17.87 -8.32 -8.94
CA ALA A 119 16.43 -8.14 -8.80
C ALA A 119 15.97 -6.76 -9.29
N ALA A 120 16.87 -5.78 -9.33
CA ALA A 120 16.53 -4.40 -9.66
C ALA A 120 16.21 -4.19 -11.15
N PRO A 121 15.11 -3.50 -11.49
CA PRO A 121 14.84 -3.07 -12.86
C PRO A 121 15.98 -2.24 -13.46
N SER A 122 16.16 -2.31 -14.77
CA SER A 122 17.24 -1.55 -15.45
C SER A 122 17.09 -0.03 -15.32
N ALA A 123 15.86 0.47 -15.19
CA ALA A 123 15.58 1.88 -14.94
C ALA A 123 15.70 2.26 -13.45
N GLY A 124 15.98 1.31 -12.56
CA GLY A 124 15.87 1.46 -11.12
C GLY A 124 14.41 1.62 -10.69
N TYR A 125 14.22 2.23 -9.53
CA TYR A 125 12.92 2.47 -8.92
C TYR A 125 12.54 3.96 -8.97
N ILE A 126 11.37 4.33 -8.47
CA ILE A 126 10.85 5.71 -8.55
C ILE A 126 11.76 6.74 -7.88
N TRP A 127 12.50 6.37 -6.83
CA TRP A 127 13.51 7.24 -6.23
C TRP A 127 14.75 7.43 -7.13
N ASP A 128 15.12 6.45 -7.95
CA ASP A 128 16.16 6.63 -8.98
C ASP A 128 15.69 7.61 -10.05
N SER A 129 14.40 7.54 -10.44
CA SER A 129 13.78 8.54 -11.32
C SER A 129 13.77 9.93 -10.68
N CYS A 130 13.43 10.05 -9.40
CA CYS A 130 13.49 11.32 -8.67
C CYS A 130 14.91 11.90 -8.66
N LYS A 131 15.91 11.07 -8.33
CA LYS A 131 17.34 11.45 -8.34
C LYS A 131 17.80 11.96 -9.70
N ARG A 132 17.43 11.25 -10.79
CA ARG A 132 17.78 11.66 -12.17
C ARG A 132 17.13 12.99 -12.57
N ALA A 133 15.94 13.29 -12.04
CA ALA A 133 15.16 14.46 -12.39
C ALA A 133 15.32 15.64 -11.40
N ASP A 134 16.23 15.54 -10.43
CA ASP A 134 16.42 16.53 -9.35
C ASP A 134 15.12 16.83 -8.57
N VAL A 135 14.30 15.79 -8.37
CA VAL A 135 13.10 15.84 -7.52
C VAL A 135 13.51 15.37 -6.14
N SER A 136 13.29 16.16 -5.10
CA SER A 136 13.60 15.75 -3.72
C SER A 136 12.74 14.56 -3.30
N TYR A 137 13.36 13.55 -2.70
CA TYR A 137 12.68 12.34 -2.25
C TYR A 137 13.14 11.86 -0.89
N ARG A 138 12.27 11.09 -0.23
CA ARG A 138 12.55 10.45 1.05
C ARG A 138 11.83 9.10 1.20
N SER A 139 12.51 8.12 1.79
CA SER A 139 11.93 6.81 2.11
C SER A 139 11.79 6.63 3.62
N TYR A 140 10.63 6.11 4.01
CA TYR A 140 10.26 5.70 5.36
C TYR A 140 9.97 4.18 5.33
N GLY A 141 11.03 3.39 5.52
CA GLY A 141 10.94 1.94 5.71
C GLY A 141 11.03 1.08 4.45
N GLU A 142 10.90 1.65 3.24
CA GLU A 142 11.07 0.91 1.98
C GLU A 142 12.53 0.83 1.55
N TRP A 143 13.00 -0.37 1.21
CA TRP A 143 14.40 -0.67 0.86
C TRP A 143 15.37 -0.24 1.98
N VAL A 144 14.97 -0.47 3.22
CA VAL A 144 15.75 -0.19 4.42
C VAL A 144 16.03 -1.50 5.17
N GLU A 145 17.29 -1.73 5.53
CA GLU A 145 17.68 -2.71 6.52
C GLU A 145 17.26 -2.18 7.89
N THR A 146 16.23 -2.80 8.48
CA THR A 146 15.73 -2.44 9.81
C THR A 146 16.79 -2.71 10.88
N GLY A 147 17.03 -1.74 11.77
CA GLY A 147 17.94 -1.90 12.89
C GLY A 147 17.51 -3.02 13.85
N ALA A 148 18.49 -3.69 14.47
CA ALA A 148 18.26 -4.88 15.29
C ALA A 148 17.25 -4.65 16.44
N THR A 149 17.29 -3.48 17.06
CA THR A 149 16.29 -3.02 18.03
C THR A 149 15.61 -1.73 17.55
N PRO A 150 14.46 -1.33 18.10
CA PRO A 150 13.80 -0.07 17.75
C PRO A 150 14.63 1.20 17.96
N ASN A 151 15.73 1.12 18.72
CA ASN A 151 16.65 2.25 18.94
C ASN A 151 17.86 2.24 18.01
N ASP A 152 18.06 1.16 17.23
CA ASP A 152 19.16 1.06 16.28
C ASP A 152 18.75 1.68 14.94
N PRO A 153 19.61 2.50 14.33
CA PRO A 153 19.28 3.16 13.07
C PRO A 153 19.18 2.16 11.92
N GLY A 154 18.17 2.34 11.07
CA GLY A 154 18.05 1.65 9.80
C GLY A 154 19.09 2.13 8.77
N LYS A 155 19.35 1.31 7.77
CA LYS A 155 20.30 1.61 6.69
C LYS A 155 19.67 1.42 5.32
N ALA A 156 20.01 2.27 4.36
CA ALA A 156 19.56 2.11 2.99
C ALA A 156 20.13 0.82 2.38
N ARG A 157 19.28 0.00 1.75
CA ARG A 157 19.71 -1.21 1.02
C ARG A 157 20.25 -0.88 -0.38
N VAL A 158 19.89 0.28 -0.94
CA VAL A 158 20.29 0.70 -2.28
C VAL A 158 20.98 2.07 -2.32
N PRO A 159 21.96 2.29 -3.20
CA PRO A 159 22.73 3.54 -3.27
C PRO A 159 21.88 4.79 -3.52
N ALA A 160 20.73 4.66 -4.19
CA ALA A 160 19.84 5.78 -4.43
C ALA A 160 19.15 6.28 -3.16
N LEU A 161 19.05 5.47 -2.10
CA LEU A 161 18.42 5.86 -0.84
C LEU A 161 19.42 6.32 0.23
N GLU A 162 20.74 6.23 -0.01
CA GLU A 162 21.76 6.73 0.91
C GLU A 162 21.57 8.24 1.15
N GLY A 163 21.35 8.63 2.42
CA GLY A 163 21.05 10.03 2.79
C GLY A 163 19.61 10.48 2.52
N HIS A 164 18.77 9.61 1.96
CA HIS A 164 17.36 9.89 1.63
C HIS A 164 16.38 9.04 2.46
N ILE A 165 16.86 8.32 3.48
CA ILE A 165 15.99 7.64 4.45
C ILE A 165 15.85 8.45 5.74
N ASP A 166 14.83 8.12 6.52
CA ASP A 166 14.82 8.38 7.95
C ASP A 166 15.37 7.17 8.70
N PRO A 167 16.60 7.22 9.27
CA PRO A 167 17.19 6.08 9.96
C PRO A 167 16.43 5.69 11.24
N ASP A 168 15.65 6.61 11.83
CA ASP A 168 14.86 6.30 13.04
C ASP A 168 13.45 5.79 12.68
N TYR A 169 13.08 5.75 11.40
CA TYR A 169 11.83 5.14 10.95
C TYR A 169 12.03 3.64 10.77
N ARG A 170 11.20 2.84 11.43
CA ARG A 170 11.31 1.39 11.39
C ARG A 170 10.61 0.82 10.16
N GLY A 171 11.35 0.06 9.34
CA GLY A 171 10.83 -0.67 8.18
C GLY A 171 9.99 -1.88 8.57
N TRP A 172 10.15 -3.01 7.85
CA TRP A 172 9.49 -4.28 8.19
C TRP A 172 9.84 -4.72 9.62
N ASP A 173 8.80 -4.88 10.44
CA ASP A 173 8.82 -5.48 11.79
C ASP A 173 7.38 -5.57 12.33
N LEU A 174 6.80 -6.77 12.36
CA LEU A 174 5.44 -6.99 12.85
C LEU A 174 5.28 -6.88 14.37
N GLU A 175 6.38 -6.75 15.13
CA GLU A 175 6.34 -6.50 16.57
C GLU A 175 6.37 -5.00 16.89
N TYR A 176 6.64 -4.14 15.91
CA TYR A 176 6.61 -2.68 16.07
C TYR A 176 5.29 -2.10 15.57
N SER A 177 4.69 -1.19 16.34
CA SER A 177 3.38 -0.64 16.01
C SER A 177 3.44 0.35 14.84
N ASP A 178 2.50 0.22 13.89
CA ASP A 178 2.29 1.24 12.85
C ASP A 178 1.91 2.61 13.44
N LEU A 179 1.31 2.65 14.64
CA LEU A 179 1.06 3.92 15.33
C LEU A 179 2.37 4.61 15.69
N ASP A 180 3.40 3.86 16.07
CA ASP A 180 4.71 4.42 16.41
C ASP A 180 5.49 4.80 15.15
N ARG A 181 5.37 4.02 14.06
CA ARG A 181 5.87 4.41 12.73
C ARG A 181 5.31 5.77 12.30
N ILE A 182 3.99 5.92 12.37
CA ILE A 182 3.35 7.18 11.95
C ILE A 182 3.62 8.32 12.93
N LYS A 183 3.76 8.08 14.23
CA LYS A 183 4.25 9.13 15.15
C LYS A 183 5.64 9.64 14.74
N ARG A 184 6.54 8.75 14.31
CA ARG A 184 7.85 9.16 13.79
C ARG A 184 7.72 9.99 12.52
N PHE A 185 6.94 9.53 11.54
CA PHE A 185 6.66 10.29 10.32
C PHE A 185 6.09 11.70 10.62
N LEU A 186 5.12 11.79 11.53
CA LEU A 186 4.51 13.07 11.91
C LEU A 186 5.50 14.02 12.62
N SER A 187 6.51 13.47 13.32
CA SER A 187 7.59 14.28 13.89
C SER A 187 8.46 14.92 12.80
N GLU A 188 8.70 14.22 11.69
CA GLU A 188 9.39 14.77 10.53
C GLU A 188 8.53 15.76 9.76
N LEU A 189 7.23 15.50 9.61
CA LEU A 189 6.30 16.48 9.05
C LEU A 189 6.35 17.80 9.83
N ALA A 190 6.33 17.73 11.17
CA ALA A 190 6.46 18.91 12.02
C ALA A 190 7.82 19.62 11.86
N ARG A 191 8.90 18.87 11.56
CA ARG A 191 10.22 19.44 11.21
C ARG A 191 10.16 20.17 9.87
N PHE A 192 9.62 19.54 8.82
CA PHE A 192 9.44 20.15 7.50
C PHE A 192 8.57 21.41 7.55
N GLU A 193 7.53 21.43 8.38
CA GLU A 193 6.73 22.62 8.61
C GLU A 193 7.53 23.78 9.19
N LYS A 194 8.52 23.52 10.04
CA LYS A 194 9.44 24.55 10.56
C LYS A 194 10.47 24.96 9.50
N GLU A 195 10.97 24.02 8.72
CA GLU A 195 12.02 24.25 7.71
C GLU A 195 11.51 25.00 6.47
N GLY A 196 10.21 24.92 6.16
CA GLY A 196 9.64 25.65 5.02
C GLY A 196 9.18 24.76 3.88
N GLU A 197 9.74 23.56 3.77
CA GLU A 197 9.66 22.68 2.61
C GLU A 197 9.65 21.21 3.05
N MET A 198 9.07 20.32 2.25
CA MET A 198 9.17 18.87 2.44
C MET A 198 9.59 18.17 1.15
N PRO A 199 10.12 16.92 1.21
CA PRO A 199 10.46 16.19 0.00
C PRO A 199 9.24 16.06 -0.94
N ARG A 200 9.46 16.30 -2.23
CA ARG A 200 8.40 16.26 -3.24
C ARG A 200 7.83 14.86 -3.45
N PHE A 201 8.65 13.82 -3.26
CA PHE A 201 8.19 12.44 -3.22
C PHE A 201 8.55 11.81 -1.87
N GLN A 202 7.60 11.17 -1.21
CA GLN A 202 7.82 10.46 0.05
C GLN A 202 7.15 9.10 -0.04
N ILE A 203 7.86 8.04 0.30
CA ILE A 203 7.31 6.68 0.37
C ILE A 203 7.29 6.20 1.82
N VAL A 204 6.17 5.61 2.27
CA VAL A 204 5.90 5.28 3.68
C VAL A 204 5.37 3.86 3.79
N ARG A 205 6.11 2.98 4.48
CA ARG A 205 5.67 1.61 4.79
C ARG A 205 4.88 1.58 6.11
N ILE A 206 3.68 1.00 6.08
CA ILE A 206 2.90 0.59 7.25
C ILE A 206 2.32 -0.81 6.99
N GLY A 207 3.03 -1.85 7.43
CA GLY A 207 2.77 -3.24 7.00
C GLY A 207 2.17 -4.16 8.05
N ASN A 208 1.72 -3.64 9.20
CA ASN A 208 1.20 -4.54 10.25
C ASN A 208 -0.14 -5.19 9.90
N ASP A 209 -0.84 -4.68 8.90
CA ASP A 209 -2.00 -5.35 8.33
C ASP A 209 -1.68 -6.68 7.65
N HIS A 210 -0.40 -7.03 7.43
CA HIS A 210 0.02 -8.41 7.15
C HIS A 210 -0.45 -9.36 8.26
N THR A 211 -0.25 -8.99 9.53
CA THR A 211 -0.48 -9.78 10.77
C THR A 211 0.50 -10.94 10.98
N GLN A 212 0.38 -11.63 12.14
CA GLN A 212 1.06 -12.90 12.44
C GLN A 212 0.05 -14.05 12.60
N ALA A 213 -1.00 -14.05 11.77
CA ALA A 213 -2.14 -14.98 11.88
C ALA A 213 -2.69 -15.00 13.32
N THR A 214 -2.78 -16.20 13.90
CA THR A 214 -3.25 -16.40 15.28
C THR A 214 -2.14 -16.86 16.22
N ARG A 215 -0.87 -16.51 15.93
CA ARG A 215 0.27 -16.89 16.77
C ARG A 215 0.02 -16.45 18.22
N PRO A 216 0.03 -17.37 19.22
CA PRO A 216 -0.24 -17.02 20.61
C PRO A 216 0.67 -15.92 21.13
N GLY A 217 0.09 -14.93 21.81
CA GLY A 217 0.82 -13.78 22.36
C GLY A 217 1.07 -12.64 21.37
N ALA A 218 1.05 -12.88 20.06
CA ALA A 218 1.03 -11.80 19.05
C ALA A 218 -0.33 -11.08 19.07
N LEU A 219 -0.41 -9.88 18.48
CA LEU A 219 -1.69 -9.18 18.33
C LEU A 219 -2.68 -10.02 17.53
N ALA A 220 -3.95 -9.95 17.89
CA ALA A 220 -5.02 -10.55 17.11
C ALA A 220 -5.10 -9.88 15.72
N PRO A 221 -5.47 -10.60 14.63
CA PRO A 221 -5.58 -10.01 13.29
C PRO A 221 -6.38 -8.70 13.25
N ARG A 222 -7.51 -8.64 13.96
CA ARG A 222 -8.33 -7.42 14.08
C ARG A 222 -7.59 -6.25 14.73
N SER A 223 -6.72 -6.50 15.70
CA SER A 223 -5.96 -5.47 16.41
C SER A 223 -4.79 -4.97 15.58
N TYR A 224 -4.14 -5.86 14.83
CA TYR A 224 -3.14 -5.49 13.83
C TYR A 224 -3.73 -4.54 12.78
N VAL A 225 -4.84 -4.94 12.15
CA VAL A 225 -5.49 -4.13 11.10
C VAL A 225 -6.08 -2.83 11.67
N ALA A 226 -6.62 -2.83 12.90
CA ALA A 226 -7.09 -1.60 13.54
C ALA A 226 -5.96 -0.61 13.89
N GLN A 227 -4.76 -1.10 14.27
CA GLN A 227 -3.60 -0.24 14.44
C GLN A 227 -3.18 0.39 13.11
N ASN A 228 -3.14 -0.41 12.04
CA ASN A 228 -2.79 0.06 10.70
C ASN A 228 -3.80 1.09 10.17
N ASP A 229 -5.11 0.84 10.33
CA ASP A 229 -6.19 1.77 9.98
C ASP A 229 -6.06 3.12 10.69
N LEU A 230 -5.88 3.10 12.01
CA LEU A 230 -5.71 4.32 12.79
C LEU A 230 -4.42 5.05 12.40
N ALA A 231 -3.33 4.33 12.15
CA ALA A 231 -2.06 4.90 11.69
C ALA A 231 -2.23 5.62 10.35
N LEU A 232 -2.91 5.01 9.38
CA LEU A 232 -3.23 5.67 8.11
C LEU A 232 -4.08 6.93 8.33
N GLY A 233 -5.10 6.84 9.19
CA GLY A 233 -5.93 7.98 9.57
C GLY A 233 -5.12 9.15 10.16
N MET A 234 -4.17 8.84 11.06
CA MET A 234 -3.26 9.82 11.66
C MET A 234 -2.34 10.47 10.62
N LEU A 235 -1.79 9.69 9.67
CA LEU A 235 -0.96 10.21 8.59
C LEU A 235 -1.74 11.21 7.73
N VAL A 236 -2.95 10.84 7.29
CA VAL A 236 -3.77 11.71 6.44
C VAL A 236 -4.25 12.94 7.20
N GLU A 237 -4.65 12.79 8.47
CA GLU A 237 -5.02 13.92 9.32
C GLU A 237 -3.86 14.92 9.47
N GLY A 238 -2.66 14.44 9.81
CA GLY A 238 -1.47 15.28 9.96
C GLY A 238 -1.13 16.04 8.67
N LEU A 239 -1.09 15.34 7.53
CA LEU A 239 -0.82 15.96 6.23
C LEU A 239 -1.90 16.97 5.83
N SER A 240 -3.18 16.65 6.05
CA SER A 240 -4.29 17.54 5.69
C SER A 240 -4.44 18.78 6.56
N LYS A 241 -3.85 18.77 7.76
CA LYS A 241 -3.77 19.93 8.66
C LYS A 241 -2.47 20.72 8.48
N SER A 242 -1.48 20.16 7.79
CA SER A 242 -0.20 20.83 7.52
C SER A 242 -0.36 21.97 6.51
N LYS A 243 0.60 22.90 6.52
CA LYS A 243 0.69 23.97 5.51
C LYS A 243 0.89 23.46 4.07
N PHE A 244 1.23 22.18 3.89
CA PHE A 244 1.50 21.59 2.57
C PHE A 244 0.23 21.04 1.88
N TRP A 245 -0.87 20.83 2.62
CA TRP A 245 -2.07 20.11 2.16
C TRP A 245 -2.59 20.55 0.78
N ALA A 246 -2.64 21.86 0.53
CA ALA A 246 -3.14 22.46 -0.72
C ALA A 246 -2.39 22.00 -1.99
N SER A 247 -1.22 21.36 -1.82
CA SER A 247 -0.35 20.89 -2.89
C SER A 247 0.07 19.42 -2.73
N THR A 248 -0.66 18.64 -1.94
CA THR A 248 -0.33 17.25 -1.64
C THR A 248 -1.33 16.28 -2.28
N ALA A 249 -0.82 15.17 -2.80
CA ALA A 249 -1.60 13.97 -3.07
C ALA A 249 -1.00 12.79 -2.32
N ILE A 250 -1.85 11.99 -1.69
CA ILE A 250 -1.50 10.76 -0.99
C ILE A 250 -2.12 9.61 -1.79
N PHE A 251 -1.29 8.62 -2.10
CA PHE A 251 -1.68 7.39 -2.74
C PHE A 251 -1.38 6.24 -1.78
N VAL A 252 -2.32 5.32 -1.63
CA VAL A 252 -2.21 4.18 -0.71
C VAL A 252 -2.50 2.93 -1.51
N ILE A 253 -1.66 1.90 -1.36
CA ILE A 253 -1.82 0.62 -2.02
C ILE A 253 -1.32 -0.50 -1.10
N GLU A 254 -1.91 -1.68 -1.23
CA GLU A 254 -1.24 -2.92 -0.83
C GLU A 254 -0.18 -3.29 -1.89
N ASP A 255 0.96 -3.81 -1.48
CA ASP A 255 2.00 -4.30 -2.41
C ASP A 255 1.49 -5.45 -3.30
N ASP A 256 0.65 -6.32 -2.73
CA ASP A 256 -0.13 -7.35 -3.41
C ASP A 256 -1.47 -7.63 -2.68
N ALA A 257 -2.18 -8.70 -3.03
CA ALA A 257 -3.43 -9.11 -2.39
C ALA A 257 -3.38 -10.49 -1.71
N GLN A 258 -2.21 -11.15 -1.77
CA GLN A 258 -1.83 -12.42 -1.15
C GLN A 258 -2.88 -13.52 -1.30
N ASN A 259 -3.42 -13.65 -2.50
CA ASN A 259 -4.34 -14.72 -2.89
C ASN A 259 -5.57 -14.84 -1.96
N GLY A 260 -6.04 -13.72 -1.39
CA GLY A 260 -7.26 -13.67 -0.60
C GLY A 260 -8.52 -13.89 -1.45
N PRO A 261 -9.68 -14.23 -0.83
CA PRO A 261 -10.94 -14.30 -1.55
C PRO A 261 -11.47 -12.92 -1.94
N ASP A 262 -11.71 -12.72 -3.24
CA ASP A 262 -12.43 -11.59 -3.81
C ASP A 262 -13.44 -12.12 -4.85
N HIS A 263 -14.60 -11.49 -4.96
CA HIS A 263 -15.67 -11.97 -5.84
C HIS A 263 -15.42 -11.68 -7.33
N VAL A 264 -14.51 -10.76 -7.66
CA VAL A 264 -14.13 -10.43 -9.04
C VAL A 264 -12.85 -11.13 -9.42
N ASP A 265 -11.77 -10.89 -8.68
CA ASP A 265 -10.44 -11.44 -8.93
C ASP A 265 -9.54 -11.27 -7.71
N ALA A 266 -8.73 -12.28 -7.41
CA ALA A 266 -7.84 -12.31 -6.25
C ALA A 266 -6.74 -11.24 -6.26
N HIS A 267 -6.49 -10.56 -7.38
CA HIS A 267 -5.58 -9.41 -7.46
C HIS A 267 -6.27 -8.08 -7.16
N ARG A 268 -7.61 -8.05 -7.09
CA ARG A 268 -8.32 -6.82 -6.78
C ARG A 268 -8.04 -6.45 -5.33
N THR A 269 -7.47 -5.27 -5.11
CA THR A 269 -6.85 -4.89 -3.84
C THR A 269 -7.37 -3.56 -3.32
N VAL A 270 -7.04 -3.25 -2.07
CA VAL A 270 -7.29 -1.95 -1.45
C VAL A 270 -6.38 -0.89 -2.08
N ALA A 271 -7.00 0.19 -2.56
CA ALA A 271 -6.29 1.38 -3.01
C ALA A 271 -7.04 2.64 -2.59
N LEU A 272 -6.32 3.70 -2.23
CA LEU A 272 -6.89 5.00 -1.91
C LEU A 272 -6.13 6.13 -2.62
N ALA A 273 -6.86 7.15 -3.05
CA ALA A 273 -6.32 8.40 -3.55
C ALA A 273 -6.92 9.58 -2.77
N ILE A 274 -6.06 10.37 -2.13
CA ILE A 274 -6.44 11.41 -1.18
C ILE A 274 -5.73 12.72 -1.54
N SER A 275 -6.48 13.76 -1.83
CA SER A 275 -5.95 15.09 -2.18
C SER A 275 -7.07 16.12 -2.14
N PRO A 276 -6.77 17.43 -2.00
CA PRO A 276 -7.76 18.48 -2.28
C PRO A 276 -8.36 18.39 -3.69
N TYR A 277 -7.63 17.78 -4.64
CA TYR A 277 -8.02 17.69 -6.04
C TYR A 277 -8.74 16.39 -6.40
N ILE A 278 -9.17 15.58 -5.43
CA ILE A 278 -10.01 14.41 -5.69
C ILE A 278 -11.46 14.84 -5.92
N LYS A 279 -12.15 14.14 -6.82
CA LYS A 279 -13.62 14.20 -6.92
C LYS A 279 -14.22 13.59 -5.67
N LYS A 280 -14.51 14.43 -4.67
CA LYS A 280 -15.06 14.03 -3.38
C LYS A 280 -16.35 13.21 -3.51
N LYS A 281 -16.55 12.27 -2.59
CA LYS A 281 -17.75 11.43 -2.46
C LYS A 281 -18.16 10.77 -3.78
N SER A 282 -17.18 10.22 -4.49
CA SER A 282 -17.39 9.55 -5.78
C SER A 282 -16.92 8.11 -5.78
N VAL A 283 -17.43 7.33 -6.73
CA VAL A 283 -16.98 5.97 -7.03
C VAL A 283 -16.35 6.01 -8.41
N ASP A 284 -15.15 5.45 -8.54
CA ASP A 284 -14.41 5.36 -9.79
C ASP A 284 -14.09 3.91 -10.14
N SER A 285 -14.96 3.33 -10.96
CA SER A 285 -14.85 1.95 -11.46
C SER A 285 -13.98 1.79 -12.70
N THR A 286 -13.15 2.79 -13.02
CA THR A 286 -12.12 2.64 -14.05
C THR A 286 -11.17 1.53 -13.62
N MET A 287 -10.84 0.62 -14.52
CA MET A 287 -9.83 -0.41 -14.25
C MET A 287 -8.46 0.26 -14.12
N TYR A 288 -7.96 0.31 -12.89
CA TYR A 288 -6.62 0.78 -12.57
C TYR A 288 -5.79 -0.36 -11.99
N SER A 289 -4.47 -0.16 -11.97
CA SER A 289 -3.55 -1.08 -11.32
C SER A 289 -2.41 -0.32 -10.64
N THR A 290 -1.51 -1.06 -9.98
CA THR A 290 -0.25 -0.53 -9.41
C THR A 290 0.46 0.43 -10.38
N THR A 291 0.58 0.05 -11.66
CA THR A 291 1.24 0.88 -12.69
C THR A 291 0.43 2.12 -13.08
N SER A 292 -0.90 2.09 -12.96
CA SER A 292 -1.77 3.26 -13.16
C SER A 292 -1.55 4.32 -12.08
N MET A 293 -1.36 3.88 -10.84
CA MET A 293 -1.05 4.75 -9.71
C MET A 293 0.35 5.36 -9.84
N LEU A 294 1.37 4.52 -10.13
CA LEU A 294 2.74 4.98 -10.41
C LEU A 294 2.76 6.00 -11.55
N ARG A 295 2.08 5.70 -12.66
CA ARG A 295 2.02 6.61 -13.79
C ARG A 295 1.41 7.97 -13.44
N THR A 296 0.43 7.98 -12.54
CA THR A 296 -0.18 9.22 -12.04
C THR A 296 0.81 10.03 -11.21
N MET A 297 1.57 9.39 -10.32
CA MET A 297 2.61 10.03 -9.52
C MET A 297 3.73 10.61 -10.38
N GLU A 298 4.21 9.86 -11.37
CA GLU A 298 5.21 10.33 -12.33
C GLU A 298 4.77 11.60 -13.06
N LEU A 299 3.53 11.63 -13.54
CA LEU A 299 2.97 12.80 -14.23
C LEU A 299 2.96 14.02 -13.31
N ILE A 300 2.56 13.87 -12.03
CA ILE A 300 2.58 14.95 -11.03
C ILE A 300 4.02 15.45 -10.79
N LEU A 301 4.97 14.53 -10.65
CA LEU A 301 6.36 14.85 -10.32
C LEU A 301 7.16 15.35 -11.53
N GLY A 302 6.65 15.14 -12.75
CA GLY A 302 7.35 15.46 -14.00
C GLY A 302 8.36 14.40 -14.42
N LEU A 303 8.16 13.15 -14.01
CA LEU A 303 9.03 12.02 -14.31
C LEU A 303 8.61 11.30 -15.61
N PRO A 304 9.57 10.81 -16.42
CA PRO A 304 9.26 9.85 -17.47
C PRO A 304 8.83 8.49 -16.86
N PRO A 305 8.09 7.66 -17.62
CA PRO A 305 7.79 6.30 -17.20
C PRO A 305 9.06 5.48 -16.95
N MET A 306 9.03 4.59 -15.97
CA MET A 306 10.14 3.70 -15.60
C MET A 306 10.20 2.45 -16.47
N SER A 307 9.07 2.00 -17.03
CA SER A 307 8.97 0.79 -17.83
C SER A 307 8.02 0.97 -19.03
N GLN A 308 7.72 -0.13 -19.74
CA GLN A 308 6.67 -0.12 -20.75
C GLN A 308 5.26 -0.21 -20.13
N TYR A 309 5.16 -0.70 -18.89
CA TYR A 309 3.89 -1.00 -18.24
C TYR A 309 3.22 0.29 -17.75
N ASP A 310 3.95 1.13 -17.01
CA ASP A 310 3.49 2.47 -16.63
C ASP A 310 3.38 3.42 -17.83
N ALA A 311 4.24 3.29 -18.85
CA ALA A 311 4.13 4.06 -20.09
C ALA A 311 2.77 3.84 -20.80
N ALA A 312 2.24 2.62 -20.74
CA ALA A 312 0.95 2.24 -21.32
C ALA A 312 -0.22 2.33 -20.33
N ALA A 313 0.05 2.49 -19.03
CA ALA A 313 -0.97 2.50 -17.99
C ALA A 313 -1.93 3.69 -18.10
N THR A 314 -3.17 3.47 -17.67
CA THR A 314 -4.20 4.53 -17.63
C THR A 314 -4.00 5.38 -16.38
N PRO A 315 -3.61 6.67 -16.49
CA PRO A 315 -3.50 7.51 -15.30
C PRO A 315 -4.87 7.71 -14.66
N MET A 316 -4.90 7.99 -13.35
CA MET A 316 -6.12 8.12 -12.53
C MET A 316 -6.92 9.41 -12.80
N PHE A 317 -6.98 9.86 -14.06
CA PHE A 317 -7.67 11.08 -14.46
C PHE A 317 -9.15 11.11 -14.06
N ASN A 318 -9.81 9.94 -13.96
CA ASN A 318 -11.21 9.92 -13.54
C ASN A 318 -11.40 10.17 -12.03
N SER A 319 -10.36 10.01 -11.21
CA SER A 319 -10.46 10.28 -9.77
C SER A 319 -10.20 11.75 -9.42
N PHE A 320 -9.51 12.49 -10.30
CA PHE A 320 -9.08 13.87 -10.04
C PHE A 320 -9.91 14.95 -10.77
N THR A 321 -9.99 16.13 -10.16
CA THR A 321 -10.54 17.39 -10.69
C THR A 321 -9.46 18.48 -10.72
N SER A 322 -9.77 19.66 -11.27
CA SER A 322 -8.87 20.82 -11.26
C SER A 322 -9.12 21.80 -10.12
N GLU A 323 -10.23 21.65 -9.39
CA GLU A 323 -10.61 22.54 -8.29
C GLU A 323 -10.27 21.89 -6.95
N ALA A 324 -9.61 22.63 -6.06
CA ALA A 324 -9.23 22.14 -4.74
C ALA A 324 -10.38 22.31 -3.73
N ASP A 325 -10.65 21.26 -2.96
CA ASP A 325 -11.35 21.30 -1.69
C ASP A 325 -10.34 21.13 -0.55
N LEU A 326 -10.09 22.22 0.18
CA LEU A 326 -9.09 22.27 1.24
C LEU A 326 -9.59 21.77 2.60
N ALA A 327 -10.79 21.18 2.68
CA ALA A 327 -11.27 20.56 3.90
C ALA A 327 -10.24 19.54 4.43
N SER A 328 -9.88 19.66 5.71
CA SER A 328 -9.00 18.73 6.36
C SER A 328 -9.72 17.43 6.70
N TYR A 329 -8.96 16.35 6.76
CA TYR A 329 -9.44 15.07 7.28
C TYR A 329 -9.32 15.05 8.80
N SER A 330 -10.20 14.31 9.47
CA SER A 330 -10.08 14.05 10.91
C SER A 330 -10.09 12.54 11.13
N ALA A 331 -9.05 12.02 11.76
CA ALA A 331 -8.91 10.59 11.99
C ALA A 331 -10.08 10.08 12.84
N ARG A 332 -10.56 8.87 12.52
CA ARG A 332 -11.59 8.19 13.29
C ARG A 332 -10.91 7.34 14.35
N PRO A 333 -11.38 7.35 15.61
CA PRO A 333 -10.83 6.49 16.64
C PRO A 333 -11.10 5.02 16.30
N SER A 334 -10.21 4.13 16.73
CA SER A 334 -10.47 2.69 16.66
C SER A 334 -11.71 2.35 17.47
N ARG A 335 -12.55 1.46 16.92
CA ARG A 335 -13.75 0.93 17.60
C ARG A 335 -13.49 -0.44 18.22
N VAL A 336 -12.38 -1.07 17.88
CA VAL A 336 -11.91 -2.34 18.44
C VAL A 336 -10.63 -2.16 19.26
N SER A 337 -10.26 -3.16 20.05
CA SER A 337 -9.01 -3.15 20.82
C SER A 337 -7.81 -3.05 19.89
N LEU A 338 -6.88 -2.16 20.22
CA LEU A 338 -5.59 -2.01 19.52
C LEU A 338 -4.51 -2.95 20.06
N THR A 339 -4.75 -3.61 21.19
CA THR A 339 -3.72 -4.36 21.94
C THR A 339 -4.15 -5.76 22.33
N GLU A 340 -5.28 -6.24 21.80
CA GLU A 340 -5.70 -7.61 22.06
C GLU A 340 -4.74 -8.60 21.39
N THR A 341 -4.39 -9.64 22.14
CA THR A 341 -3.49 -10.70 21.69
C THR A 341 -4.21 -12.02 21.51
N ASN A 342 -3.65 -12.88 20.66
CA ASN A 342 -4.21 -14.20 20.41
C ASN A 342 -4.04 -15.10 21.65
N PRO A 343 -5.12 -15.75 22.13
CA PRO A 343 -5.00 -16.75 23.18
C PRO A 343 -4.37 -18.05 22.64
N PRO A 344 -3.82 -18.91 23.51
CA PRO A 344 -3.22 -20.19 23.10
C PRO A 344 -4.15 -21.14 22.34
N ASN A 345 -5.47 -20.99 22.50
CA ASN A 345 -6.50 -21.81 21.86
C ASN A 345 -7.18 -21.13 20.66
N ALA A 346 -6.60 -20.05 20.11
CA ALA A 346 -7.11 -19.40 18.91
C ALA A 346 -7.17 -20.39 17.72
N PRO A 347 -8.12 -20.23 16.77
CA PRO A 347 -8.17 -21.06 15.57
C PRO A 347 -6.83 -21.04 14.83
N GLY A 348 -6.23 -22.21 14.59
CA GLY A 348 -4.95 -22.31 13.90
C GLY A 348 -3.70 -21.96 14.73
N ALA A 349 -3.82 -21.69 16.03
CA ALA A 349 -2.70 -21.22 16.88
C ALA A 349 -1.41 -22.06 16.75
N GLN A 350 -1.50 -23.38 16.76
CA GLN A 350 -0.34 -24.27 16.63
C GLN A 350 0.31 -24.15 15.24
N ARG A 351 -0.49 -24.08 14.18
CA ARG A 351 -0.02 -23.91 12.79
C ARG A 351 0.64 -22.55 12.61
N SER A 352 0.07 -21.49 13.20
CA SER A 352 0.65 -20.14 13.21
C SER A 352 2.02 -20.07 13.91
N MET A 353 2.32 -20.97 14.85
CA MET A 353 3.65 -21.04 15.48
C MET A 353 4.72 -21.66 14.58
N GLU A 354 4.31 -22.40 13.55
CA GLU A 354 5.20 -23.07 12.59
C GLU A 354 5.49 -22.20 11.35
N MET A 355 4.79 -21.08 11.21
CA MET A 355 4.94 -20.11 10.11
C MET A 355 6.16 -19.21 10.31
N ASN A 356 6.78 -18.80 9.20
CA ASN A 356 7.83 -17.78 9.22
C ASN A 356 7.22 -16.40 8.94
N PHE A 357 7.63 -15.41 9.75
CA PHE A 357 7.23 -14.01 9.64
C PHE A 357 8.45 -13.07 9.66
N GLU A 358 9.65 -13.60 9.42
CA GLU A 358 10.90 -12.83 9.37
C GLU A 358 10.90 -11.82 8.21
N GLU A 359 10.38 -12.21 7.05
CA GLU A 359 10.13 -11.35 5.89
C GLU A 359 8.67 -11.50 5.45
N ALA A 360 8.17 -10.53 4.68
CA ALA A 360 6.79 -10.54 4.19
C ALA A 360 6.50 -11.80 3.34
N ASP A 361 5.30 -12.35 3.52
CA ASP A 361 4.77 -13.50 2.80
C ASP A 361 5.59 -14.81 2.85
N GLU A 362 6.53 -14.98 3.78
CA GLU A 362 7.19 -16.29 3.95
C GLU A 362 6.26 -17.37 4.57
N ALA A 363 5.11 -16.95 5.08
CA ALA A 363 4.04 -17.84 5.54
C ALA A 363 3.29 -18.45 4.34
N PRO A 364 2.86 -19.73 4.39
CA PRO A 364 2.07 -20.33 3.32
C PRO A 364 0.71 -19.61 3.15
N ASP A 365 0.56 -18.88 2.04
CA ASP A 365 -0.58 -18.00 1.71
C ASP A 365 -1.97 -18.60 1.99
N ILE A 366 -2.26 -19.81 1.48
CA ILE A 366 -3.59 -20.44 1.61
C ILE A 366 -3.87 -20.76 3.08
N GLU A 367 -2.89 -21.31 3.78
CA GLU A 367 -3.05 -21.68 5.19
C GLU A 367 -3.16 -20.43 6.07
N PHE A 368 -2.36 -19.42 5.78
CA PHE A 368 -2.37 -18.13 6.46
C PHE A 368 -3.74 -17.44 6.35
N ASN A 369 -4.26 -17.32 5.13
CA ASN A 369 -5.59 -16.77 4.87
C ASN A 369 -6.71 -17.60 5.53
N GLU A 370 -6.63 -18.94 5.50
CA GLU A 370 -7.62 -19.81 6.15
C GLU A 370 -7.66 -19.57 7.67
N ILE A 371 -6.50 -19.40 8.30
CA ILE A 371 -6.40 -19.14 9.74
C ILE A 371 -7.02 -17.79 10.09
N ILE A 372 -6.70 -16.73 9.34
CA ILE A 372 -7.28 -15.39 9.56
C ILE A 372 -8.80 -15.43 9.35
N TRP A 373 -9.27 -16.08 8.27
CA TRP A 373 -10.68 -16.25 7.99
C TRP A 373 -11.42 -16.90 9.17
N LYS A 374 -10.90 -18.02 9.68
CA LYS A 374 -11.48 -18.73 10.84
C LYS A 374 -11.41 -17.94 12.13
N ALA A 375 -10.38 -17.10 12.31
CA ALA A 375 -10.29 -16.22 13.47
C ALA A 375 -11.41 -15.17 13.50
N ILE A 376 -11.86 -14.71 12.32
CA ILE A 376 -12.82 -13.61 12.19
C ILE A 376 -14.25 -14.12 11.98
N LYS A 377 -14.44 -15.06 11.04
CA LYS A 377 -15.75 -15.63 10.68
C LYS A 377 -16.16 -16.81 11.58
N GLY A 378 -15.27 -17.25 12.46
CA GLY A 378 -15.49 -18.34 13.41
C GLY A 378 -14.79 -19.63 12.97
N LYS A 379 -14.39 -20.43 13.97
CA LYS A 379 -13.53 -21.61 13.78
C LYS A 379 -14.05 -22.66 12.79
N ASP A 380 -15.38 -22.76 12.66
CA ASP A 380 -16.07 -23.75 11.83
C ASP A 380 -16.42 -23.20 10.43
N SER A 381 -16.04 -21.95 10.13
CA SER A 381 -16.24 -21.34 8.82
C SER A 381 -15.30 -21.92 7.77
N ILE A 382 -15.75 -21.87 6.51
CA ILE A 382 -14.98 -22.30 5.33
C ILE A 382 -14.60 -21.06 4.55
N MET A 383 -13.30 -20.87 4.31
CA MET A 383 -12.82 -19.79 3.45
C MET A 383 -13.17 -20.11 1.99
N PRO A 384 -13.83 -19.18 1.26
CA PRO A 384 -14.05 -19.33 -0.17
C PRO A 384 -12.73 -19.44 -0.93
N ALA A 385 -12.74 -20.16 -2.06
CA ALA A 385 -11.58 -20.23 -2.92
C ALA A 385 -11.34 -18.87 -3.63
N PRO A 386 -10.09 -18.46 -3.85
CA PRO A 386 -9.78 -17.27 -4.64
C PRO A 386 -10.28 -17.42 -6.08
N ILE A 387 -10.81 -16.34 -6.64
CA ILE A 387 -11.27 -16.27 -8.04
C ILE A 387 -10.17 -15.67 -8.90
N ARG A 388 -9.94 -16.23 -10.09
CA ARG A 388 -9.01 -15.67 -11.09
C ARG A 388 -9.75 -15.50 -12.41
N THR A 389 -9.79 -14.28 -12.90
CA THR A 389 -10.64 -13.84 -14.00
C THR A 389 -9.80 -13.28 -15.15
N ALA A 390 -10.23 -13.55 -16.39
CA ALA A 390 -9.65 -12.97 -17.57
C ALA A 390 -10.44 -11.72 -18.01
N PHE A 391 -9.80 -10.56 -18.02
CA PHE A 391 -10.42 -9.32 -18.50
C PHE A 391 -10.19 -9.16 -20.01
N VAL A 392 -11.25 -9.32 -20.80
CA VAL A 392 -11.18 -9.20 -22.26
C VAL A 392 -11.86 -7.91 -22.72
N ARG A 393 -11.06 -6.99 -23.27
CA ARG A 393 -11.59 -5.84 -24.01
C ARG A 393 -11.61 -6.14 -25.50
N ALA A 394 -12.80 -6.45 -26.03
CA ALA A 394 -12.97 -6.55 -27.47
C ALA A 394 -12.62 -5.21 -28.14
N LEU A 395 -11.73 -5.24 -29.13
CA LEU A 395 -11.53 -4.11 -30.03
C LEU A 395 -12.72 -4.10 -31.00
N PRO A 396 -13.34 -2.94 -31.27
CA PRO A 396 -14.31 -2.85 -32.34
C PRO A 396 -13.64 -3.21 -33.67
N ASP A 397 -14.33 -4.00 -34.50
CA ASP A 397 -13.93 -4.37 -35.86
C ASP A 397 -13.68 -3.15 -36.77
#